data_AF-A0AAD6CR88-F1
#
_entry.id   AF-A0AAD6CR88-F1
#
_cell.length_a   1.000
_cell.length_b   1.000
_cell.length_c   1.000
_cell.angle_alpha   90.00
_cell.angle_beta   90.00
_cell.angle_gamma   90.00
#
_symmetry.space_group_name_H-M   'P 1'
#
loop_
_entity.id
_entity.type
_entity.pdbx_description
1 polymer ?
#
loop_
_entity_poly.entity_id
_entity_poly.type
_entity_poly.pdbx_seq_one_letter_code
_entity_poly.pdbx_strand_id
1 'polypeptide(L)'
;MHFSQMSWLLALLMGTITNASDILGVDLVFPRNETYAPTEWFPIVFAFQNPERARYLNLALGHTIWNLDDTNNSHTFLHDLRWTNWTGEDPFYAYQYFGFLKDEGRWRVRWTLDWQSCDEDSFGDNPSDAKIISNSSTWSTWFTLQSSAPKVDLVAATANKTCPGEYGMTINVTDKTMQVPRGVTWSGGDYTNRTCAVVASSAPTPTSDPCQVHIDKTIVASMEASLHTQLCNGLNPPSDCADDKNNAAQQLAVGGISCMLAAAGALGLFLV
;
A
#
# COMPACT_ATOMS: atom_id res chain seq x y z
N MET A 1 -66.44 -28.27 -2.66
CA MET A 1 -66.15 -27.26 -3.71
C MET A 1 -64.89 -26.53 -3.31
N HIS A 2 -64.01 -26.30 -4.28
CA HIS A 2 -62.61 -25.86 -4.20
C HIS A 2 -62.29 -24.79 -3.13
N PHE A 3 -61.22 -25.01 -2.37
CA PHE A 3 -60.34 -23.94 -1.91
C PHE A 3 -59.06 -24.01 -2.75
N SER A 4 -58.88 -23.00 -3.60
CA SER A 4 -57.71 -22.84 -4.47
C SER A 4 -56.58 -22.16 -3.71
N GLN A 5 -55.36 -22.64 -3.95
CA GLN A 5 -54.09 -22.23 -3.38
C GLN A 5 -53.79 -20.75 -3.63
N MET A 6 -53.27 -20.06 -2.61
CA MET A 6 -52.37 -18.93 -2.80
C MET A 6 -50.96 -19.39 -2.41
N SER A 7 -50.16 -19.61 -3.44
CA SER A 7 -48.71 -19.81 -3.34
C SER A 7 -48.06 -18.48 -2.97
N TRP A 8 -47.33 -18.43 -1.85
CA TRP A 8 -46.42 -17.34 -1.52
C TRP A 8 -44.99 -17.89 -1.63
N LEU A 9 -44.33 -17.56 -2.75
CA LEU A 9 -42.89 -17.71 -2.90
C LEU A 9 -42.22 -16.49 -2.25
N LEU A 10 -41.68 -16.68 -1.05
CA LEU A 10 -40.72 -15.76 -0.46
C LEU A 10 -39.32 -16.14 -0.95
N ALA A 11 -38.83 -15.42 -1.95
CA ALA A 11 -37.43 -15.46 -2.34
C ALA A 11 -36.61 -14.69 -1.29
N LEU A 12 -35.88 -15.42 -0.44
CA LEU A 12 -34.87 -14.84 0.45
C LEU A 12 -33.66 -14.41 -0.39
N LEU A 13 -33.56 -13.10 -0.65
CA LEU A 13 -32.31 -12.47 -1.01
C LEU A 13 -31.40 -12.49 0.22
N MET A 14 -30.64 -13.57 0.40
CA MET A 14 -29.49 -13.55 1.30
C MET A 14 -28.39 -12.73 0.62
N GLY A 15 -28.41 -11.42 0.85
CA GLY A 15 -27.23 -10.60 0.61
C GLY A 15 -26.12 -11.08 1.54
N THR A 16 -24.96 -11.38 0.98
CA THR A 16 -23.75 -11.68 1.77
C THR A 16 -23.38 -10.41 2.54
N ILE A 17 -23.36 -10.49 3.87
CA ILE A 17 -22.84 -9.41 4.72
C ILE A 17 -21.32 -9.47 4.61
N THR A 18 -20.71 -8.47 3.98
CA THR A 18 -19.25 -8.29 3.97
C THR A 18 -18.85 -7.56 5.26
N ASN A 19 -17.94 -8.13 6.06
CA ASN A 19 -17.41 -7.39 7.20
C ASN A 19 -16.42 -6.33 6.70
N ALA A 20 -16.48 -5.12 7.27
CA ALA A 20 -15.56 -4.04 6.91
C ALA A 20 -14.08 -4.43 7.16
N SER A 21 -13.83 -5.32 8.12
CA SER A 21 -12.50 -5.90 8.41
C SER A 21 -11.93 -6.71 7.27
N ASP A 22 -12.75 -7.21 6.35
CA ASP A 22 -12.35 -8.15 5.29
C ASP A 22 -11.94 -7.40 4.01
N ILE A 23 -12.02 -6.08 4.06
CA ILE A 23 -11.82 -5.22 2.90
C ILE A 23 -10.43 -4.58 3.00
N LEU A 24 -9.55 -4.96 2.08
CA LEU A 24 -8.31 -4.20 1.83
C LEU A 24 -8.67 -2.98 0.96
N GLY A 25 -8.52 -1.78 1.49
CA GLY A 25 -8.68 -0.53 0.74
C GLY A 25 -7.33 -0.03 0.24
N VAL A 26 -7.24 0.44 -1.00
CA VAL A 26 -6.01 1.04 -1.56
C VAL A 26 -6.37 2.34 -2.25
N ASP A 27 -5.77 3.45 -1.81
CA ASP A 27 -6.12 4.79 -2.26
C ASP A 27 -4.89 5.60 -2.66
N LEU A 28 -5.01 6.39 -3.74
CA LEU A 28 -4.11 7.51 -3.98
C LEU A 28 -4.55 8.68 -3.10
N VAL A 29 -3.83 8.91 -2.00
CA VAL A 29 -4.12 9.95 -1.02
C VAL A 29 -3.65 11.31 -1.49
N PHE A 30 -2.51 11.34 -2.18
CA PHE A 30 -1.93 12.55 -2.75
C PHE A 30 -1.12 12.22 -4.01
N PRO A 31 -1.19 13.03 -5.08
CA PRO A 31 -1.99 14.25 -5.22
C PRO A 31 -3.48 13.97 -5.51
N ARG A 32 -4.34 14.93 -5.15
CA ARG A 32 -5.73 15.01 -5.61
C ARG A 32 -5.87 15.89 -6.85
N ASN A 33 -7.05 15.89 -7.48
CA ASN A 33 -7.37 16.72 -8.65
C ASN A 33 -7.48 18.22 -8.33
N GLU A 34 -6.34 18.80 -7.99
CA GLU A 34 -6.17 20.15 -7.50
C GLU A 34 -4.86 20.76 -8.03
N THR A 35 -4.61 22.01 -7.61
CA THR A 35 -3.42 22.77 -7.98
C THR A 35 -2.55 22.99 -6.76
N TYR A 36 -1.25 22.74 -6.90
CA TYR A 36 -0.25 22.90 -5.84
C TYR A 36 0.90 23.78 -6.32
N ALA A 37 1.55 24.49 -5.41
CA ALA A 37 2.83 25.12 -5.73
C ALA A 37 3.90 24.03 -5.96
N PRO A 38 4.79 24.19 -6.95
CA PRO A 38 5.95 23.33 -7.08
C PRO A 38 6.78 23.32 -5.79
N THR A 39 7.36 22.17 -5.49
CA THR A 39 8.23 21.94 -4.33
C THR A 39 9.51 21.28 -4.78
N GLU A 40 10.59 21.39 -4.00
CA GLU A 40 11.85 20.71 -4.31
C GLU A 40 11.67 19.19 -4.41
N TRP A 41 10.82 18.62 -3.54
CA TRP A 41 10.49 17.20 -3.49
C TRP A 41 8.98 17.04 -3.41
N PHE A 42 8.33 16.78 -4.56
CA PHE A 42 6.87 16.62 -4.61
C PHE A 42 6.48 15.19 -4.24
N PRO A 43 5.60 14.97 -3.24
CA PRO A 43 5.21 13.63 -2.82
C PRO A 43 4.15 13.01 -3.74
N ILE A 44 4.17 11.70 -3.87
CA ILE A 44 3.01 10.87 -4.22
C ILE A 44 2.83 9.87 -3.09
N VAL A 45 1.60 9.77 -2.58
CA VAL A 45 1.27 8.99 -1.39
C VAL A 45 0.07 8.11 -1.66
N PHE A 46 0.26 6.81 -1.46
CA PHE A 46 -0.78 5.81 -1.42
C PHE A 46 -1.00 5.35 0.02
N ALA A 47 -2.22 4.93 0.34
CA ALA A 47 -2.56 4.30 1.60
C ALA A 47 -3.23 2.97 1.39
N PHE A 48 -2.88 2.01 2.24
CA PHE A 48 -3.49 0.69 2.34
C PHE A 48 -4.26 0.63 3.67
N GLN A 49 -5.58 0.64 3.60
CA GLN A 49 -6.49 0.51 4.74
C GLN A 49 -6.75 -0.97 5.03
N ASN A 50 -6.77 -1.37 6.31
CA ASN A 50 -6.74 -2.78 6.74
C ASN A 50 -5.57 -3.57 6.10
N PRO A 51 -4.31 -3.09 6.24
CA PRO A 51 -3.16 -3.64 5.52
C PRO A 51 -2.89 -5.11 5.83
N GLU A 52 -3.32 -5.66 6.96
CA GLU A 52 -3.14 -7.08 7.28
C GLU A 52 -3.76 -8.00 6.22
N ARG A 53 -4.84 -7.56 5.56
CA ARG A 53 -5.49 -8.28 4.46
C ARG A 53 -4.61 -8.43 3.22
N ALA A 54 -3.56 -7.63 3.08
CA ALA A 54 -2.57 -7.75 2.00
C ALA A 54 -1.55 -8.88 2.22
N ARG A 55 -1.41 -9.40 3.45
CA ARG A 55 -0.30 -10.29 3.85
C ARG A 55 -0.08 -11.50 2.95
N TYR A 56 -1.17 -12.11 2.46
CA TYR A 56 -1.14 -13.31 1.64
C TYR A 56 -1.60 -13.06 0.19
N LEU A 57 -1.69 -11.79 -0.21
CA LEU A 57 -1.84 -11.40 -1.60
C LEU A 57 -0.45 -11.15 -2.20
N ASN A 58 -0.26 -11.54 -3.46
CA ASN A 58 0.91 -11.10 -4.21
C ASN A 58 0.59 -9.76 -4.87
N LEU A 59 0.91 -8.66 -4.19
CA LEU A 59 0.62 -7.30 -4.63
C LEU A 59 1.81 -6.66 -5.35
N ALA A 60 1.52 -5.93 -6.41
CA ALA A 60 2.44 -5.01 -7.04
C ALA A 60 1.72 -3.68 -7.31
N LEU A 61 2.26 -2.59 -6.77
CA LEU A 61 1.76 -1.24 -7.01
C LEU A 61 2.73 -0.51 -7.92
N GLY A 62 2.29 -0.20 -9.14
CA GLY A 62 3.04 0.59 -10.10
C GLY A 62 2.34 1.91 -10.41
N HIS A 63 3.10 2.95 -10.70
CA HIS A 63 2.52 4.20 -11.19
C HIS A 63 3.40 4.87 -12.23
N THR A 64 2.76 5.57 -13.15
CA THR A 64 3.39 6.38 -14.19
C THR A 64 2.93 7.82 -14.06
N ILE A 65 3.88 8.74 -14.02
CA ILE A 65 3.65 10.17 -14.00
C ILE A 65 3.88 10.70 -15.41
N TRP A 66 2.90 11.39 -15.96
CA TRP A 66 2.95 11.99 -17.30
C TRP A 66 2.93 13.51 -17.19
N ASN A 67 3.83 14.16 -17.90
CA ASN A 67 3.65 15.56 -18.25
C ASN A 67 2.60 15.63 -19.38
N LEU A 68 1.54 16.41 -19.19
CA LEU A 68 0.46 16.55 -20.17
C LEU A 68 0.72 17.66 -21.18
N ASP A 69 1.68 18.53 -20.90
CA ASP A 69 2.14 19.57 -21.81
C ASP A 69 3.30 19.06 -22.70
N ASP A 70 3.95 17.96 -22.30
CA ASP A 70 4.84 17.14 -23.14
C ASP A 70 4.54 15.64 -22.94
N THR A 71 3.63 15.10 -23.75
CA THR A 71 3.17 13.71 -23.59
C THR A 71 4.24 12.65 -23.87
N ASN A 72 5.42 12.99 -24.39
CA ASN A 72 6.52 12.03 -24.51
C ASN A 72 7.32 11.91 -23.21
N ASN A 73 7.13 12.82 -22.26
CA ASN A 73 7.82 12.83 -20.99
C ASN A 73 6.97 12.11 -19.92
N SER A 74 7.29 10.83 -19.69
CA SER A 74 6.68 10.03 -18.64
C SER A 74 7.71 9.21 -17.87
N HIS A 75 7.44 9.01 -16.59
CA HIS A 75 8.30 8.24 -15.70
C HIS A 75 7.47 7.18 -14.99
N THR A 76 7.93 5.92 -15.03
CA THR A 76 7.24 4.77 -14.40
C THR A 76 8.03 4.29 -13.19
N PHE A 77 7.30 4.02 -12.11
CA PHE A 77 7.82 3.62 -10.81
C PHE A 77 7.06 2.40 -10.30
N LEU A 78 7.74 1.61 -9.46
CA LEU A 78 7.18 0.44 -8.80
C LEU A 78 7.47 0.57 -7.30
N HIS A 79 6.45 0.34 -6.48
CA HIS A 79 6.63 0.14 -5.05
C HIS A 79 6.93 -1.34 -4.82
N ASP A 80 8.08 -1.64 -4.22
CA ASP A 80 8.41 -3.00 -3.81
C ASP A 80 7.67 -3.33 -2.50
N LEU A 81 6.59 -4.09 -2.61
CA LEU A 81 5.72 -4.46 -1.50
C LEU A 81 5.99 -5.88 -0.96
N ARG A 82 6.98 -6.59 -1.51
CA ARG A 82 7.22 -8.02 -1.23
C ARG A 82 7.63 -8.29 0.22
N TRP A 83 8.31 -7.32 0.84
CA TRP A 83 8.85 -7.43 2.20
C TRP A 83 8.17 -6.48 3.18
N THR A 84 7.02 -5.91 2.80
CA THR A 84 6.25 -5.02 3.66
C THR A 84 5.74 -5.76 4.89
N ASN A 85 5.89 -5.14 6.06
CA ASN A 85 5.24 -5.63 7.27
C ASN A 85 3.78 -5.15 7.32
N TRP A 86 2.87 -6.01 6.87
CA TRP A 86 1.44 -5.74 6.82
C TRP A 86 0.71 -5.74 8.18
N THR A 87 1.42 -6.06 9.27
CA THR A 87 0.84 -6.17 10.64
C THR A 87 1.22 -5.00 11.56
N GLY A 88 1.82 -3.95 11.01
CA GLY A 88 2.32 -2.80 11.77
C GLY A 88 1.26 -1.71 11.98
N GLU A 89 1.24 -0.75 11.07
CA GLU A 89 0.38 0.43 11.14
C GLU A 89 -0.85 0.27 10.23
N ASP A 90 -1.98 0.82 10.66
CA ASP A 90 -3.19 0.95 9.85
C ASP A 90 -3.65 2.41 9.82
N PRO A 91 -3.64 3.08 8.65
CA PRO A 91 -3.26 2.55 7.34
C PRO A 91 -1.75 2.45 7.14
N PHE A 92 -1.31 1.56 6.23
CA PHE A 92 0.07 1.52 5.74
C PHE A 92 0.26 2.51 4.59
N TYR A 93 1.30 3.35 4.64
CA TYR A 93 1.58 4.34 3.60
C TYR A 93 2.72 3.90 2.68
N ALA A 94 2.44 3.85 1.37
CA ALA A 94 3.46 3.71 0.33
C ALA A 94 3.65 5.06 -0.37
N TYR A 95 4.85 5.64 -0.27
CA TYR A 95 5.10 6.98 -0.78
C TYR A 95 6.46 7.12 -1.46
N GLN A 96 6.56 8.11 -2.34
CA GLN A 96 7.81 8.50 -2.99
C GLN A 96 7.82 10.01 -3.25
N TYR A 97 9.00 10.61 -3.20
CA TYR A 97 9.22 12.02 -3.50
C TYR A 97 9.96 12.21 -4.82
N PHE A 98 9.56 13.22 -5.59
CA PHE A 98 10.08 13.46 -6.94
C PHE A 98 10.60 14.88 -7.09
N GLY A 99 11.89 15.00 -7.42
CA GLY A 99 12.52 16.30 -7.67
C GLY A 99 12.34 16.86 -9.10
N PHE A 100 11.80 16.07 -10.02
CA PHE A 100 11.49 16.55 -11.38
C PHE A 100 10.13 17.26 -11.47
N LEU A 101 9.29 17.15 -10.44
CA LEU A 101 7.99 17.83 -10.33
C LEU A 101 8.15 19.24 -9.74
N LYS A 102 9.08 20.01 -10.30
CA LYS A 102 9.45 21.37 -9.84
C LYS A 102 9.02 22.47 -10.80
N ASP A 103 8.66 22.10 -12.02
CA ASP A 103 8.24 23.03 -13.06
C ASP A 103 6.72 23.12 -13.11
N GLU A 104 6.19 24.29 -13.44
CA GLU A 104 4.76 24.47 -13.67
C GLU A 104 4.27 23.61 -14.82
N GLY A 105 3.04 23.13 -14.72
CA GLY A 105 2.45 22.30 -15.78
C GLY A 105 1.31 21.43 -15.28
N ARG A 106 0.70 20.73 -16.22
CA ARG A 106 -0.36 19.76 -15.94
C ARG A 106 0.21 18.35 -15.97
N TRP A 107 -0.16 17.58 -14.97
CA TRP A 107 0.39 16.26 -14.74
C TRP A 107 -0.72 15.23 -14.55
N ARG A 108 -0.42 13.98 -14.87
CA ARG A 108 -1.29 12.84 -14.60
C ARG A 108 -0.49 11.75 -13.90
N VAL A 109 -0.98 11.30 -12.76
CA VAL A 109 -0.56 10.03 -12.13
C VAL A 109 -1.52 8.95 -12.58
N ARG A 110 -1.03 7.95 -13.30
CA ARG A 110 -1.75 6.72 -13.61
C ARG A 110 -1.15 5.61 -12.78
N TRP A 111 -1.93 4.95 -11.94
CA TRP A 111 -1.44 3.87 -11.09
C TRP A 111 -2.22 2.59 -11.33
N THR A 112 -1.54 1.47 -11.18
CA THR A 112 -2.07 0.13 -11.34
C THR A 112 -1.73 -0.66 -10.09
N LEU A 113 -2.72 -1.32 -9.51
CA LEU A 113 -2.51 -2.37 -8.54
C LEU A 113 -2.72 -3.70 -9.26
N ASP A 114 -1.70 -4.54 -9.27
CA ASP A 114 -1.80 -5.94 -9.64
C ASP A 114 -1.86 -6.76 -8.36
N TRP A 115 -2.74 -7.75 -8.31
CA TRP A 115 -2.82 -8.66 -7.19
C TRP A 115 -3.10 -10.09 -7.65
N GLN A 116 -2.57 -11.05 -6.88
CA GLN A 116 -2.87 -12.44 -7.08
C GLN A 116 -3.41 -13.11 -5.82
N SER A 117 -4.33 -14.05 -6.03
CA SER A 117 -5.07 -14.77 -4.99
C SER A 117 -5.34 -16.22 -5.39
N CYS A 118 -5.87 -17.00 -4.46
CA CYS A 118 -6.05 -18.44 -4.62
C CYS A 118 -7.39 -18.71 -5.30
N ASP A 119 -7.35 -19.58 -6.30
CA ASP A 119 -8.56 -20.14 -6.89
C ASP A 119 -8.98 -21.36 -6.05
N GLU A 120 -9.91 -21.13 -5.13
CA GLU A 120 -10.41 -22.15 -4.18
C GLU A 120 -10.93 -23.38 -4.92
N ASP A 121 -11.64 -23.18 -6.02
CA ASP A 121 -12.23 -24.26 -6.81
C ASP A 121 -11.14 -25.09 -7.50
N SER A 122 -10.14 -24.44 -8.12
CA SER A 122 -9.09 -25.17 -8.85
C SER A 122 -8.12 -25.97 -7.96
N PHE A 123 -7.97 -25.57 -6.69
CA PHE A 123 -7.02 -26.22 -5.77
C PHE A 123 -7.55 -27.56 -5.21
N GLY A 124 -8.86 -27.80 -5.26
CA GLY A 124 -9.52 -28.99 -4.70
C GLY A 124 -9.55 -30.22 -5.60
N ASP A 125 -9.47 -30.05 -6.92
CA ASP A 125 -9.75 -31.12 -7.87
C ASP A 125 -8.51 -31.97 -8.22
N ASN A 126 -7.45 -31.33 -8.71
CA ASN A 126 -6.23 -32.01 -9.15
C ASN A 126 -5.04 -31.03 -9.08
N PRO A 127 -3.91 -31.39 -8.46
CA PRO A 127 -2.76 -30.49 -8.33
C PRO A 127 -2.21 -29.94 -9.65
N SER A 128 -2.46 -30.61 -10.78
CA SER A 128 -2.07 -30.12 -12.11
C SER A 128 -2.98 -29.01 -12.67
N ASP A 129 -4.19 -28.88 -12.13
CA ASP A 129 -5.20 -27.90 -12.57
C ASP A 129 -5.27 -26.67 -11.66
N ALA A 130 -4.51 -26.69 -10.56
CA ALA A 130 -4.39 -25.62 -9.59
C ALA A 130 -3.89 -24.32 -10.24
N LYS A 131 -4.67 -23.25 -10.10
CA LYS A 131 -4.43 -21.94 -10.73
C LYS A 131 -4.37 -20.82 -9.69
N ILE A 132 -3.61 -19.79 -10.03
CA ILE A 132 -3.58 -18.54 -9.29
C ILE A 132 -4.43 -17.53 -10.05
N ILE A 133 -5.38 -16.90 -9.37
CA ILE A 133 -6.16 -15.80 -9.91
C ILE A 133 -5.24 -14.59 -9.95
N SER A 134 -5.11 -13.96 -11.12
CA SER A 134 -4.43 -12.68 -11.28
C SER A 134 -5.45 -11.64 -11.69
N ASN A 135 -5.41 -10.49 -11.03
CA ASN A 135 -6.29 -9.38 -11.34
C ASN A 135 -5.47 -8.08 -11.28
N SER A 136 -5.96 -7.08 -12.00
CA SER A 136 -5.30 -5.81 -12.18
C SER A 136 -6.36 -4.75 -12.29
N SER A 137 -6.10 -3.60 -11.69
CA SER A 137 -6.97 -2.45 -11.89
C SER A 137 -6.16 -1.17 -11.90
N THR A 138 -6.62 -0.22 -12.69
CA THR A 138 -5.88 0.97 -13.04
C THR A 138 -6.73 2.21 -12.87
N TRP A 139 -6.15 3.24 -12.27
CA TRP A 139 -6.77 4.54 -12.06
C TRP A 139 -5.90 5.65 -12.61
N SER A 140 -6.48 6.83 -12.70
CA SER A 140 -5.75 8.04 -13.09
C SER A 140 -6.27 9.23 -12.32
N THR A 141 -5.35 10.12 -11.96
CA THR A 141 -5.65 11.39 -11.32
C THR A 141 -4.80 12.46 -11.98
N TRP A 142 -5.42 13.59 -12.26
CA TRP A 142 -4.80 14.76 -12.86
C TRP A 142 -4.50 15.75 -11.75
N PHE A 143 -3.44 16.55 -11.88
CA PHE A 143 -3.16 17.65 -10.97
C PHE A 143 -2.36 18.72 -11.70
N THR A 144 -2.29 19.91 -11.13
CA THR A 144 -1.57 21.04 -11.73
C THR A 144 -0.52 21.58 -10.77
N LEU A 145 0.64 21.94 -11.31
CA LEU A 145 1.67 22.69 -10.58
C LEU A 145 1.70 24.14 -11.05
N GLN A 146 1.56 25.08 -10.11
CA GLN A 146 1.55 26.51 -10.39
C GLN A 146 2.09 27.31 -9.20
N SER A 147 3.03 28.22 -9.42
CA SER A 147 3.74 28.95 -8.36
C SER A 147 2.83 29.80 -7.46
N SER A 148 1.67 30.23 -7.96
CA SER A 148 0.68 31.01 -7.21
C SER A 148 -0.25 30.16 -6.33
N ALA A 149 -0.21 28.83 -6.44
CA ALA A 149 -1.06 27.93 -5.69
C ALA A 149 -0.56 27.73 -4.24
N PRO A 150 -1.39 27.15 -3.35
CA PRO A 150 -0.95 26.78 -2.01
C PRO A 150 0.21 25.78 -2.04
N LYS A 151 1.12 25.88 -1.08
CA LYS A 151 2.17 24.87 -0.87
C LYS A 151 1.54 23.52 -0.55
N VAL A 152 2.26 22.45 -0.89
CA VAL A 152 1.88 21.08 -0.51
C VAL A 152 1.73 20.99 1.01
N ASP A 153 0.56 20.54 1.45
CA ASP A 153 0.23 20.26 2.84
C ASP A 153 -0.57 18.96 2.89
N LEU A 154 0.10 17.85 3.25
CA LEU A 154 -0.51 16.52 3.29
C LEU A 154 -1.56 16.40 4.42
N VAL A 155 -1.41 17.17 5.50
CA VAL A 155 -2.39 17.19 6.59
C VAL A 155 -3.66 17.85 6.09
N ALA A 156 -3.57 19.03 5.48
CA ALA A 156 -4.73 19.70 4.92
C ALA A 156 -5.36 18.92 3.75
N ALA A 157 -4.57 18.20 2.96
CA ALA A 157 -5.06 17.36 1.87
C ALA A 157 -5.95 16.20 2.34
N THR A 158 -5.79 15.76 3.59
CA THR A 158 -6.54 14.65 4.19
C THR A 158 -7.53 15.08 5.28
N ALA A 159 -7.49 16.35 5.72
CA ALA A 159 -8.25 16.81 6.88
C ALA A 159 -9.77 17.00 6.68
N ASN A 160 -10.27 17.31 5.48
CA ASN A 160 -11.70 17.54 5.24
C ASN A 160 -12.04 17.81 3.77
N LYS A 161 -12.19 16.77 2.96
CA LYS A 161 -12.76 16.91 1.61
C LYS A 161 -13.80 15.83 1.38
N THR A 162 -14.73 16.08 0.47
CA THR A 162 -15.43 15.01 -0.22
C THR A 162 -14.41 14.31 -1.10
N CYS A 163 -14.00 13.09 -0.77
CA CYS A 163 -13.21 12.26 -1.68
C CYS A 163 -14.19 11.57 -2.63
N PRO A 164 -14.11 11.82 -3.95
CA PRO A 164 -14.66 10.90 -4.92
C PRO A 164 -14.10 9.50 -4.63
N GLY A 165 -14.97 8.49 -4.60
CA GLY A 165 -14.55 7.07 -4.52
C GLY A 165 -13.74 6.61 -5.74
N GLU A 166 -13.51 7.48 -6.72
CA GLU A 166 -12.72 7.25 -7.94
C GLU A 166 -11.20 7.22 -7.69
N TYR A 167 -10.73 7.54 -6.47
CA TYR A 167 -9.31 7.59 -6.15
C TYR A 167 -8.74 6.34 -5.48
N GLY A 168 -9.54 5.28 -5.40
CA GLY A 168 -9.11 4.05 -4.77
C GLY A 168 -9.92 2.84 -5.19
N MET A 169 -9.56 1.73 -4.58
CA MET A 169 -10.12 0.43 -4.85
C MET A 169 -10.23 -0.39 -3.59
N THR A 170 -11.05 -1.43 -3.65
CA THR A 170 -11.11 -2.40 -2.58
C THR A 170 -10.98 -3.81 -3.09
N ILE A 171 -10.40 -4.67 -2.24
CA ILE A 171 -10.33 -6.12 -2.45
C ILE A 171 -10.99 -6.77 -1.24
N ASN A 172 -12.02 -7.57 -1.48
CA ASN A 172 -12.66 -8.36 -0.43
C ASN A 172 -11.84 -9.64 -0.20
N VAL A 173 -10.95 -9.58 0.79
CA VAL A 173 -10.06 -10.65 1.18
C VAL A 173 -10.70 -11.43 2.33
N THR A 174 -11.09 -12.66 2.05
CA THR A 174 -11.73 -13.52 3.05
C THR A 174 -10.74 -13.94 4.14
N ASP A 175 -11.24 -14.50 5.24
CA ASP A 175 -10.41 -15.12 6.28
C ASP A 175 -9.75 -16.44 5.85
N LYS A 176 -10.06 -16.94 4.64
CA LYS A 176 -9.49 -18.20 4.14
C LYS A 176 -8.12 -17.95 3.51
N THR A 177 -7.21 -18.87 3.82
CA THR A 177 -5.93 -19.01 3.13
C THR A 177 -5.74 -20.45 2.67
N MET A 178 -4.95 -20.64 1.63
CA MET A 178 -4.65 -21.96 1.08
C MET A 178 -3.15 -22.11 0.85
N GLN A 179 -2.67 -23.35 0.91
CA GLN A 179 -1.31 -23.69 0.54
C GLN A 179 -1.23 -23.92 -0.96
N VAL A 180 -0.37 -23.17 -1.65
CA VAL A 180 -0.17 -23.31 -3.09
C VAL A 180 0.60 -24.60 -3.39
N PRO A 181 0.04 -25.56 -4.15
CA PRO A 181 0.65 -26.86 -4.43
C PRO A 181 2.07 -26.73 -5.01
N ARG A 182 2.98 -27.65 -4.67
CA ARG A 182 4.41 -27.58 -5.03
C ARG A 182 4.72 -27.53 -6.54
N GLY A 183 3.75 -27.84 -7.41
CA GLY A 183 3.89 -27.75 -8.87
C GLY A 183 3.44 -26.43 -9.50
N VAL A 184 2.79 -25.55 -8.74
CA VAL A 184 2.28 -24.27 -9.24
C VAL A 184 3.32 -23.18 -9.07
N THR A 185 3.72 -22.57 -10.17
CA THR A 185 4.63 -21.41 -10.19
C THR A 185 3.87 -20.16 -9.77
N TRP A 186 4.31 -19.55 -8.67
CA TRP A 186 3.70 -18.34 -8.12
C TRP A 186 4.75 -17.52 -7.38
N SER A 187 4.99 -16.27 -7.82
CA SER A 187 6.05 -15.42 -7.24
C SER A 187 5.72 -14.94 -5.82
N GLY A 188 4.45 -14.94 -5.42
CA GLY A 188 4.08 -14.67 -4.03
C GLY A 188 4.60 -15.70 -3.05
N GLY A 189 4.92 -16.92 -3.53
CA GLY A 189 5.38 -18.01 -2.67
C GLY A 189 6.70 -17.73 -1.96
N ASP A 190 7.55 -16.86 -2.53
CA ASP A 190 8.89 -16.54 -2.02
C ASP A 190 8.86 -15.80 -0.68
N TYR A 191 7.80 -15.03 -0.43
CA TYR A 191 7.67 -14.18 0.77
C TYR A 191 6.40 -14.46 1.60
N THR A 192 5.47 -15.27 1.10
CA THR A 192 4.27 -15.70 1.84
C THR A 192 4.36 -17.15 2.37
N ASN A 193 5.52 -17.80 2.21
CA ASN A 193 5.69 -19.22 2.52
C ASN A 193 4.65 -20.09 1.79
N ARG A 194 4.45 -19.82 0.48
CA ARG A 194 3.45 -20.48 -0.38
C ARG A 194 2.00 -20.45 0.15
N THR A 195 1.69 -19.53 1.06
CA THR A 195 0.34 -19.34 1.60
C THR A 195 -0.31 -18.19 0.86
N CYS A 196 -1.50 -18.40 0.31
CA CYS A 196 -2.18 -17.36 -0.45
C CYS A 196 -3.63 -17.16 0.01
N ALA A 197 -4.09 -15.91 -0.04
CA ALA A 197 -5.44 -15.55 0.38
C ALA A 197 -6.48 -15.90 -0.69
N VAL A 198 -7.69 -16.24 -0.24
CA VAL A 198 -8.87 -16.36 -1.09
C VAL A 198 -9.63 -15.04 -1.06
N VAL A 199 -10.01 -14.53 -2.23
CA VAL A 199 -10.84 -13.32 -2.37
C VAL A 199 -12.27 -13.71 -2.70
N ALA A 200 -13.23 -12.92 -2.24
CA ALA A 200 -14.63 -13.18 -2.55
C ALA A 200 -14.95 -12.89 -4.02
N SER A 201 -15.62 -13.83 -4.70
CA SER A 201 -16.02 -13.71 -6.11
C SER A 201 -17.20 -12.75 -6.37
N SER A 202 -17.81 -12.19 -5.32
CA SER A 202 -19.11 -11.49 -5.42
C SER A 202 -19.00 -9.97 -5.39
N ALA A 203 -19.69 -9.37 -6.36
CA ALA A 203 -20.06 -7.96 -6.41
C ALA A 203 -21.26 -7.66 -5.47
N PRO A 204 -21.46 -6.39 -5.06
CA PRO A 204 -20.63 -5.24 -5.42
C PRO A 204 -19.36 -5.15 -4.57
N THR A 205 -18.25 -4.91 -5.26
CA THR A 205 -17.00 -4.48 -4.63
C THR A 205 -17.31 -3.23 -3.79
N PRO A 206 -17.01 -3.23 -2.47
CA PRO A 206 -17.25 -2.08 -1.63
C PRO A 206 -16.55 -0.85 -2.24
N THR A 207 -17.22 0.30 -2.27
CA THR A 207 -16.58 1.52 -2.77
C THR A 207 -15.46 1.90 -1.80
N SER A 208 -14.28 2.22 -2.34
CA SER A 208 -13.19 2.72 -1.50
C SER A 208 -13.62 4.04 -0.88
N ASP A 209 -13.20 4.29 0.36
CA ASP A 209 -13.35 5.58 1.02
C ASP A 209 -11.96 6.19 1.25
N PRO A 210 -11.39 6.87 0.22
CA PRO A 210 -10.10 7.53 0.33
C PRO A 210 -10.03 8.63 1.40
N CYS A 211 -11.16 8.98 2.02
CA CYS A 211 -11.29 10.05 3.00
C CYS A 211 -11.25 9.58 4.44
N GLN A 212 -11.28 8.26 4.69
CA GLN A 212 -10.96 7.72 6.02
C GLN A 212 -9.48 7.82 6.35
N VAL A 213 -8.63 7.97 5.33
CA VAL A 213 -7.19 8.10 5.50
C VAL A 213 -6.85 9.51 5.97
N HIS A 214 -6.30 9.61 7.19
CA HIS A 214 -5.84 10.86 7.79
C HIS A 214 -4.33 10.86 7.97
N ILE A 215 -3.65 11.79 7.31
CA ILE A 215 -2.22 12.03 7.50
C ILE A 215 -2.06 13.15 8.53
N ASP A 216 -1.47 12.84 9.69
CA ASP A 216 -1.16 13.84 10.70
C ASP A 216 0.29 14.36 10.57
N LYS A 217 0.64 15.33 11.42
CA LYS A 217 1.98 15.93 11.42
C LYS A 217 3.09 14.95 11.77
N THR A 218 2.80 13.92 12.57
CA THR A 218 3.76 12.90 12.97
C THR A 218 4.09 12.01 11.78
N ILE A 219 3.08 11.60 11.01
CA ILE A 219 3.24 10.85 9.76
C ILE A 219 4.03 11.67 8.75
N VAL A 220 3.69 12.95 8.56
CA VAL A 220 4.47 13.85 7.67
C VAL A 220 5.93 13.92 8.10
N ALA A 221 6.19 14.15 9.39
CA ALA A 221 7.56 14.20 9.91
C ALA A 221 8.32 12.88 9.69
N SER A 222 7.65 11.72 9.81
CA SER A 222 8.24 10.41 9.53
C SER A 222 8.57 10.23 8.04
N MET A 223 7.69 10.68 7.14
CA MET A 223 7.93 10.66 5.69
C MET A 223 9.11 11.56 5.30
N GLU A 224 9.16 12.77 5.86
CA GLU A 224 10.26 13.72 5.63
C GLU A 224 11.60 13.22 6.20
N ALA A 225 11.59 12.59 7.37
CA ALA A 225 12.79 11.94 7.93
C ALA A 225 13.29 10.79 7.05
N SER A 226 12.36 10.03 6.45
CA SER A 226 12.71 8.96 5.51
C SER A 226 13.29 9.52 4.21
N LEU A 227 12.72 10.61 3.67
CA LEU A 227 13.29 11.34 2.54
C LEU A 227 14.69 11.86 2.86
N HIS A 228 14.87 12.54 4.01
CA HIS A 228 16.17 13.06 4.43
C HIS A 228 17.22 11.94 4.51
N THR A 229 16.87 10.80 5.11
CA THR A 229 17.74 9.61 5.15
C THR A 229 18.14 9.14 3.76
N GLN A 230 17.20 9.10 2.80
CA GLN A 230 17.48 8.74 1.42
C GLN A 230 18.43 9.74 0.74
N LEU A 231 18.23 11.04 0.98
CA LEU A 231 19.10 12.09 0.43
C LEU A 231 20.51 12.01 1.01
N CYS A 232 20.66 11.73 2.30
CA CYS A 232 21.97 11.55 2.94
C CYS A 232 22.74 10.33 2.42
N ASN A 233 22.03 9.29 2.00
CA ASN A 233 22.64 8.12 1.35
C ASN A 233 22.88 8.32 -0.16
N GLY A 234 22.49 9.47 -0.71
CA GLY A 234 22.61 9.81 -2.12
C GLY A 234 24.01 10.27 -2.50
N LEU A 235 24.23 10.48 -3.82
CA LEU A 235 25.51 10.94 -4.35
C LEU A 235 25.85 12.39 -3.99
N ASN A 236 24.83 13.21 -3.68
CA ASN A 236 24.96 14.61 -3.31
C ASN A 236 24.18 14.87 -2.02
N PRO A 237 24.70 14.42 -0.86
CA PRO A 237 24.00 14.56 0.40
C PRO A 237 23.88 16.03 0.82
N PRO A 238 22.75 16.43 1.43
CA PRO A 238 22.62 17.71 2.12
C PRO A 238 23.72 17.94 3.16
N SER A 239 24.03 19.21 3.44
CA SER A 239 25.10 19.57 4.39
C SER A 239 24.78 19.26 5.85
N ASP A 240 23.50 19.06 6.17
CA ASP A 240 22.98 18.74 7.50
C ASP A 240 22.86 17.23 7.75
N CYS A 241 23.25 16.39 6.78
CA CYS A 241 23.47 14.98 7.03
C CYS A 241 24.54 14.80 8.11
N ALA A 242 24.30 13.88 9.03
CA ALA A 242 25.31 13.54 10.02
C ALA A 242 26.60 13.10 9.29
N ASP A 243 27.73 13.70 9.64
CA ASP A 243 29.04 13.26 9.17
C ASP A 243 29.30 11.85 9.73
N ASP A 244 28.89 10.82 9.00
CA ASP A 244 29.33 9.44 9.26
C ASP A 244 30.80 9.29 8.83
N LYS A 245 31.69 10.07 9.46
CA LYS A 245 33.14 9.85 9.46
C LYS A 245 33.54 8.72 10.41
N ASN A 246 32.76 7.64 10.47
CA ASN A 246 33.19 6.36 11.02
C ASN A 246 32.59 5.21 10.18
N ASN A 247 33.41 4.72 9.26
CA ASN A 247 33.22 3.53 8.41
C ASN A 247 32.32 2.42 8.98
N ALA A 248 31.41 1.89 8.15
CA ALA A 248 31.13 0.45 8.08
C ALA A 248 30.46 0.08 6.75
N ALA A 249 31.22 0.08 5.65
CA ALA A 249 30.95 -0.92 4.61
C ALA A 249 31.08 -2.31 5.28
N GLN A 250 29.97 -3.05 5.35
CA GLN A 250 29.73 -4.32 6.07
C GLN A 250 29.01 -4.19 7.43
N GLN A 251 27.68 -4.13 7.40
CA GLN A 251 26.83 -4.98 8.24
C GLN A 251 25.45 -5.16 7.58
N LEU A 252 25.42 -6.00 6.54
CA LEU A 252 24.20 -6.72 6.17
C LEU A 252 23.92 -7.74 7.27
N ALA A 253 22.92 -7.51 8.12
CA ALA A 253 22.08 -8.54 8.73
C ALA A 253 21.09 -7.91 9.74
N VAL A 254 19.80 -8.07 9.45
CA VAL A 254 18.79 -8.64 10.37
C VAL A 254 19.10 -8.54 11.87
N GLY A 255 18.22 -7.91 12.64
CA GLY A 255 18.18 -8.19 14.08
C GLY A 255 17.33 -7.22 14.87
N GLY A 256 16.13 -7.67 15.25
CA GLY A 256 15.21 -6.93 16.10
C GLY A 256 15.84 -6.43 17.39
N ILE A 257 15.34 -5.28 17.84
CA ILE A 257 15.67 -4.68 19.12
C ILE A 257 15.18 -5.65 20.22
N SER A 258 16.11 -6.39 20.81
CA SER A 258 15.92 -7.06 22.09
C SER A 258 16.79 -6.36 23.12
N CYS A 259 16.16 -5.56 23.97
CA CYS A 259 16.80 -4.96 25.13
C CYS A 259 17.19 -6.04 26.14
N MET A 260 18.49 -6.27 26.35
CA MET A 260 18.98 -6.83 27.60
C MET A 260 19.81 -5.78 28.34
N LEU A 261 19.27 -5.32 29.47
CA LEU A 261 19.98 -4.55 30.48
C LEU A 261 20.97 -5.49 31.21
N ALA A 262 22.27 -5.27 31.01
CA ALA A 262 23.31 -5.87 31.83
C ALA A 262 23.72 -4.89 32.94
N ALA A 263 23.28 -5.16 34.17
CA ALA A 263 23.87 -4.56 35.36
C ALA A 263 25.03 -5.45 35.82
N ALA A 264 26.26 -4.95 35.73
CA ALA A 264 27.45 -5.58 36.32
C ALA A 264 27.92 -4.74 37.50
N GLY A 265 27.96 -5.34 38.69
CA GLY A 265 28.51 -4.77 39.91
C GLY A 265 29.54 -5.71 40.55
N ALA A 266 30.81 -5.40 40.27
CA ALA A 266 32.05 -5.60 41.02
C ALA A 266 32.31 -6.90 41.85
N LEU A 267 33.42 -7.53 41.49
CA LEU A 267 34.24 -8.48 42.25
C LEU A 267 34.73 -7.93 43.60
N GLY A 268 34.82 -8.81 44.59
CA GLY A 268 35.62 -8.63 45.81
C GLY A 268 35.99 -9.98 46.42
N LEU A 269 37.21 -10.45 46.14
CA LEU A 269 37.88 -11.58 46.79
C LEU A 269 38.11 -11.30 48.30
N PHE A 270 38.08 -12.35 49.15
CA PHE A 270 39.16 -12.80 50.05
C PHE A 270 38.64 -13.60 51.28
N LEU A 271 39.21 -14.81 51.48
CA LEU A 271 39.49 -15.56 52.73
C LEU A 271 38.26 -15.97 53.59
N VAL A 272 37.97 -17.25 53.85
CA VAL A 272 38.75 -18.33 54.52
C VAL A 272 38.28 -19.69 54.01
#